data_AF-A0A821EQV2-F1
#
_entry.id   AF-A0A821EQV2-F1
#
_cell.length_a   1.000
_cell.length_b   1.000
_cell.length_c   1.000
_cell.angle_alpha   90.00
_cell.angle_beta   90.00
_cell.angle_gamma   90.00
#
_symmetry.space_group_name_H-M   'P 1'
#
loop_
_entity.id
_entity.type
_entity.pdbx_description
1 polymer ?
#
loop_
_entity_poly.entity_id
_entity_poly.type
_entity_poly.pdbx_seq_one_letter_code
_entity_poly.pdbx_strand_id
1 'polypeptide(L)'
;MLWAFVATWYRVPGHYGYPGRNTYQAILTTNGLYSFVLFTYYQLEWADGRWGGYPQVGFNAGDQINYFTLDLSFSPDVIKIVNMSNIGVPGQYVFHTTGNISNVECETNGGFLSTPTRGSLYGGYELRLH
;
A
#
# COMPACT_ATOMS: atom_id res chain seq x y z
N MET A 1 7.42 -4.87 20.13
CA MET A 1 5.97 -5.16 20.08
C MET A 1 5.60 -5.52 18.65
N LEU A 2 4.78 -6.55 18.47
CA LEU A 2 4.30 -7.01 17.17
C LEU A 2 2.92 -6.40 16.90
N TRP A 3 2.75 -5.69 15.78
CA TRP A 3 1.45 -5.14 15.42
C TRP A 3 1.26 -5.01 13.90
N ALA A 4 0.00 -4.95 13.47
CA ALA A 4 -0.36 -4.42 12.16
C ALA A 4 -1.58 -3.51 12.24
N PHE A 5 -1.58 -2.49 11.41
CA PHE A 5 -2.70 -1.62 11.09
C PHE A 5 -3.11 -1.91 9.66
N VAL A 6 -4.40 -2.12 9.43
CA VAL A 6 -4.95 -2.42 8.10
C VAL A 6 -6.08 -1.44 7.81
N ALA A 7 -5.98 -0.75 6.68
CA ALA A 7 -7.04 0.11 6.16
C ALA A 7 -7.45 -0.38 4.78
N THR A 8 -8.75 -0.64 4.61
CA THR A 8 -9.31 -1.11 3.33
C THR A 8 -10.30 -0.09 2.80
N TRP A 9 -10.11 0.30 1.54
CA TRP A 9 -11.05 1.08 0.77
C TRP A 9 -11.74 0.12 -0.19
N TYR A 10 -12.99 -0.21 0.09
CA TYR A 10 -13.76 -1.17 -0.71
C TYR A 10 -14.80 -0.44 -1.55
N ARG A 11 -14.73 -0.61 -2.87
CA ARG A 11 -15.67 -0.05 -3.86
C ARG A 11 -15.95 1.45 -3.64
N VAL A 12 -14.89 2.23 -3.38
CA VAL A 12 -15.01 3.68 -3.21
C VAL A 12 -15.47 4.30 -4.52
N PRO A 13 -16.59 5.07 -4.54
CA PRO A 13 -17.06 5.75 -5.73
C PRO A 13 -16.08 6.84 -6.17
N GLY A 14 -16.00 7.07 -7.48
CA GLY A 14 -15.33 8.25 -8.01
C GLY A 14 -16.16 9.52 -7.77
N HIS A 15 -15.50 10.66 -7.92
CA HIS A 15 -16.13 11.97 -7.74
C HIS A 15 -17.19 12.25 -8.82
N TYR A 16 -18.16 13.13 -8.51
CA TYR A 16 -19.20 13.59 -9.43
C TYR A 16 -19.99 12.49 -10.18
N GLY A 17 -20.23 11.35 -9.54
CA GLY A 17 -21.04 10.28 -10.14
C GLY A 17 -20.32 9.44 -11.20
N TYR A 18 -18.98 9.45 -11.19
CA TYR A 18 -18.19 8.56 -12.05
C TYR A 18 -18.61 7.09 -11.82
N PRO A 19 -18.87 6.30 -12.88
CA PRO A 19 -19.45 4.96 -12.76
C PRO A 19 -18.49 3.94 -12.14
N GLY A 20 -17.19 4.23 -12.16
CA GLY A 20 -16.12 3.38 -11.62
C GLY A 20 -16.00 3.37 -10.10
N ARG A 21 -15.35 2.32 -9.61
CA ARG A 21 -15.11 1.98 -8.21
C ARG A 21 -13.65 1.59 -8.02
N ASN A 22 -13.04 2.11 -6.96
CA ASN A 22 -11.69 1.72 -6.57
C ASN A 22 -11.75 0.77 -5.36
N THR A 23 -10.90 -0.26 -5.38
CA THR A 23 -10.69 -1.16 -4.26
C THR A 23 -9.20 -1.35 -4.03
N TYR A 24 -8.73 -0.97 -2.84
CA TYR A 24 -7.33 -1.06 -2.45
C TYR A 24 -7.19 -1.15 -0.93
N GLN A 25 -6.05 -1.64 -0.47
CA GLN A 25 -5.74 -1.82 0.95
C GLN A 25 -4.33 -1.32 1.25
N ALA A 26 -4.15 -0.69 2.42
CA ALA A 26 -2.86 -0.36 2.98
C ALA A 26 -2.68 -1.14 4.29
N ILE A 27 -1.48 -1.68 4.49
CA ILE A 27 -1.10 -2.40 5.70
C ILE A 27 0.21 -1.81 6.22
N LEU A 28 0.23 -1.41 7.48
CA LEU A 28 1.46 -1.08 8.21
C LEU A 28 1.70 -2.20 9.21
N THR A 29 2.89 -2.75 9.25
CA THR A 29 3.21 -3.83 10.19
C THR A 29 4.65 -3.74 10.67
N THR A 30 4.91 -4.24 11.87
CA THR A 30 6.25 -4.38 12.42
C THR A 30 6.37 -5.66 13.21
N ASN A 31 7.51 -6.33 13.11
CA ASN A 31 7.86 -7.44 14.00
C ASN A 31 8.57 -6.98 15.30
N GLY A 32 8.66 -5.66 15.52
CA GLY A 32 9.39 -5.06 16.63
C GLY A 32 10.86 -4.76 16.34
N LEU A 33 11.40 -5.27 15.24
CA LEU A 33 12.75 -4.96 14.74
C LEU A 33 12.69 -4.23 13.39
N TYR A 34 11.86 -4.72 12.47
CA TYR A 34 11.64 -4.19 11.13
C TYR A 34 10.19 -3.82 10.93
N SER A 35 9.96 -2.71 10.21
CA SER A 35 8.65 -2.17 9.90
C SER A 35 8.47 -2.09 8.39
N PHE A 36 7.25 -2.36 7.93
CA PHE A 36 6.90 -2.42 6.52
C PHE A 36 5.59 -1.71 6.25
N VAL A 37 5.49 -1.15 5.05
CA VAL A 37 4.24 -0.69 4.46
C VAL A 37 3.95 -1.57 3.26
N LEU A 38 2.73 -2.10 3.19
CA LEU A 38 2.24 -2.88 2.07
C LEU A 38 1.02 -2.19 1.46
N PHE A 39 0.94 -2.21 0.13
CA PHE A 39 -0.23 -1.79 -0.61
C PHE A 39 -0.71 -2.92 -1.50
N THR A 40 -2.03 -3.14 -1.51
CA THR A 40 -2.70 -4.05 -2.45
C THR A 40 -3.71 -3.25 -3.26
N TYR A 41 -3.49 -3.16 -4.56
CA TYR A 41 -4.37 -2.53 -5.52
C TYR A 41 -5.12 -3.60 -6.29
N TYR A 42 -6.42 -3.75 -6.02
CA TYR A 42 -7.26 -4.74 -6.70
C TYR A 42 -7.94 -4.14 -7.94
N GLN A 43 -8.45 -2.91 -7.81
CA GLN A 43 -9.19 -2.25 -8.88
C GLN A 43 -9.02 -0.74 -8.76
N LEU A 44 -8.66 -0.08 -9.86
CA LEU A 44 -8.59 1.39 -9.97
C LEU A 44 -9.24 1.83 -11.28
N GLU A 45 -10.41 2.44 -11.19
CA GLU A 45 -11.23 2.85 -12.34
C GLU A 45 -11.38 4.37 -12.47
N TRP A 46 -11.19 5.14 -11.40
CA TRP A 46 -11.33 6.60 -11.43
C TRP A 46 -10.05 7.37 -11.08
N ALA A 47 -8.92 6.69 -10.88
CA ALA A 47 -7.62 7.31 -10.59
C ALA A 47 -6.91 7.85 -11.85
N ASP A 48 -7.66 8.19 -12.90
CA ASP A 48 -7.16 8.54 -14.24
C ASP A 48 -6.87 10.05 -14.42
N GLY A 49 -6.78 10.79 -13.33
CA GLY A 49 -6.34 12.19 -13.30
C GLY A 49 -7.40 13.23 -13.69
N ARG A 50 -8.61 12.82 -14.11
CA ARG A 50 -9.66 13.75 -14.59
C ARG A 50 -10.07 14.86 -13.61
N TRP A 51 -9.92 14.65 -12.30
CA TRP A 51 -10.51 15.52 -11.27
C TRP A 51 -9.51 16.12 -10.28
N GLY A 52 -8.22 16.16 -10.63
CA GLY A 52 -7.20 16.69 -9.72
C GLY A 52 -5.77 16.34 -10.08
N GLY A 53 -5.53 15.83 -11.30
CA GLY A 53 -4.24 15.29 -11.71
C GLY A 53 -4.07 13.83 -11.28
N TYR A 54 -3.07 13.19 -11.86
CA TYR A 54 -2.75 11.80 -11.55
C TYR A 54 -2.21 11.68 -10.12
N PRO A 55 -2.67 10.70 -9.33
CA PRO A 55 -2.22 10.54 -7.96
C PRO A 55 -0.73 10.13 -7.87
N GLN A 56 -0.16 10.41 -6.70
CA GLN A 56 1.07 9.77 -6.27
C GLN A 56 0.78 8.35 -5.79
N VAL A 57 1.68 7.41 -6.07
CA VAL A 57 1.61 6.06 -5.54
C VAL A 57 2.92 5.70 -4.83
N GLY A 58 2.79 5.09 -3.65
CA GLY A 58 3.89 4.86 -2.72
C GLY A 58 3.49 5.31 -1.32
N PHE A 59 4.43 5.78 -0.52
CA PHE A 59 4.16 6.28 0.82
C PHE A 59 4.94 7.57 1.13
N ASN A 60 4.41 8.37 2.04
CA ASN A 60 5.04 9.59 2.53
C ASN A 60 4.70 9.75 4.01
N ALA A 61 5.70 9.80 4.88
CA ALA A 61 5.53 9.95 6.32
C ALA A 61 5.18 11.39 6.75
N GLY A 62 5.22 12.35 5.83
CA GLY A 62 4.93 13.76 6.09
C GLY A 62 6.12 14.56 6.63
N ASP A 63 7.30 13.94 6.76
CA ASP A 63 8.52 14.56 7.26
C ASP A 63 9.53 14.94 6.16
N GLN A 64 9.15 14.76 4.88
CA GLN A 64 9.97 15.03 3.69
C GLN A 64 11.25 14.19 3.56
N ILE A 65 11.50 13.28 4.49
CA ILE A 65 12.68 12.40 4.52
C ILE A 65 12.25 10.98 4.19
N ASN A 66 11.18 10.53 4.83
CA ASN A 66 10.72 9.15 4.80
C ASN A 66 9.57 9.01 3.82
N TYR A 67 9.91 8.86 2.54
CA TYR A 67 8.94 8.63 1.47
C TYR A 67 9.52 7.75 0.37
N PHE A 68 8.64 7.08 -0.36
CA PHE A 68 8.96 6.36 -1.59
C PHE A 68 7.89 6.64 -2.63
N THR A 69 8.31 6.99 -3.84
CA THR A 69 7.42 7.29 -4.96
C THR A 69 7.73 6.34 -6.11
N LEU A 70 6.71 5.66 -6.64
CA LEU A 70 6.89 4.82 -7.84
C LEU A 70 6.93 5.69 -9.10
N ASP A 71 7.70 5.27 -10.12
CA ASP A 71 7.88 6.00 -11.39
C ASP A 71 6.57 6.30 -12.14
N LEU A 72 5.56 5.45 -11.95
CA LEU A 72 4.23 5.61 -12.56
C LEU A 72 3.36 6.69 -11.87
N SER A 73 3.81 7.25 -10.76
CA SER A 73 3.15 8.38 -10.07
C SER A 73 2.98 9.57 -10.98
N PHE A 74 1.94 10.37 -10.74
CA PHE A 74 1.69 11.62 -11.47
C PHE A 74 1.59 11.45 -13.00
N SER A 75 1.27 10.24 -13.47
CA SER A 75 1.18 9.91 -14.90
C SER A 75 -0.09 9.11 -15.21
N PRO A 76 -0.53 9.07 -16.49
CA PRO A 76 -1.63 8.20 -16.92
C PRO A 76 -1.40 6.72 -16.61
N ASP A 77 -0.15 6.31 -16.44
CA ASP A 77 0.23 4.93 -16.15
C ASP A 77 -0.08 4.51 -14.71
N VAL A 78 -0.55 5.43 -13.87
CA VAL A 78 -0.92 5.13 -12.48
C VAL A 78 -1.96 4.02 -12.36
N ILE A 79 -2.87 3.92 -13.32
CA ILE A 79 -3.89 2.86 -13.37
C ILE A 79 -3.28 1.47 -13.62
N LYS A 80 -2.07 1.39 -14.20
CA LYS A 80 -1.38 0.12 -14.49
C LYS A 80 -0.83 -0.54 -13.22
N ILE A 81 -0.81 0.17 -12.09
CA ILE A 81 -0.32 -0.35 -10.80
C ILE A 81 -1.02 -1.64 -10.36
N VAL A 82 -2.28 -1.85 -10.74
CA VAL A 82 -3.04 -3.09 -10.47
C VAL A 82 -2.43 -4.32 -11.16
N ASN A 83 -1.65 -4.12 -12.23
CA ASN A 83 -1.02 -5.16 -13.04
C ASN A 83 0.51 -5.24 -12.83
N MET A 84 1.07 -4.35 -12.02
CA MET A 84 2.50 -4.26 -11.74
C MET A 84 2.78 -4.66 -10.28
N SER A 85 4.06 -4.83 -9.93
CA SER A 85 4.48 -5.22 -8.58
C SER A 85 5.97 -4.98 -8.37
N ASN A 86 6.41 -4.82 -7.13
CA ASN A 86 7.82 -4.92 -6.75
C ASN A 86 8.20 -6.27 -6.10
N ILE A 87 7.21 -7.15 -5.86
CA ILE A 87 7.40 -8.49 -5.26
C ILE A 87 6.90 -9.64 -6.17
N GLY A 88 6.60 -9.33 -7.44
CA GLY A 88 6.18 -10.32 -8.43
C GLY A 88 4.71 -10.76 -8.34
N VAL A 89 3.89 -10.13 -7.50
CA VAL A 89 2.44 -10.42 -7.40
C VAL A 89 1.65 -9.18 -7.85
N PRO A 90 0.89 -9.24 -8.95
CA PRO A 90 0.17 -8.09 -9.50
C PRO A 90 -0.65 -7.33 -8.45
N GLY A 91 -0.50 -6.00 -8.46
CA GLY A 91 -1.18 -5.10 -7.55
C GLY A 91 -0.59 -5.04 -6.14
N GLN A 92 0.40 -5.88 -5.81
CA GLN A 92 1.03 -5.90 -4.49
C GLN A 92 2.38 -5.20 -4.48
N TYR A 93 2.54 -4.34 -3.47
CA TYR A 93 3.74 -3.56 -3.23
C TYR A 93 4.15 -3.63 -1.78
N VAL A 94 5.43 -3.84 -1.51
CA VAL A 94 5.99 -3.91 -0.15
C VAL A 94 7.22 -3.03 -0.04
N PHE A 95 7.27 -2.20 0.99
CA PHE A 95 8.37 -1.29 1.25
C PHE A 95 8.91 -1.51 2.67
N HIS A 96 10.23 -1.52 2.79
CA HIS A 96 10.88 -1.50 4.09
C HIS A 96 10.93 -0.05 4.60
N THR A 97 10.56 0.14 5.87
CA THR A 97 10.43 1.47 6.48
C THR A 97 11.27 1.65 7.75
N THR A 98 12.09 0.65 8.11
CA THR A 98 13.08 0.78 9.18
C THR A 98 14.44 1.17 8.62
N GLY A 99 15.08 2.20 9.16
CA GLY A 99 16.42 2.60 8.70
C GLY A 99 16.37 3.18 7.28
N ASN A 100 17.12 2.59 6.34
CA ASN A 100 17.15 3.09 4.96
C ASN A 100 15.90 2.62 4.22
N ILE A 101 15.13 3.57 3.71
CA ILE A 101 13.90 3.30 2.97
C ILE A 101 14.26 2.81 1.58
N SER A 102 13.75 1.63 1.24
CA SER A 102 13.96 1.03 -0.07
C SER A 102 12.76 0.16 -0.46
N ASN A 103 12.69 -0.14 -1.75
CA ASN A 103 11.95 -1.31 -2.20
C ASN A 103 12.48 -2.56 -1.48
N VAL A 104 11.57 -3.49 -1.19
CA VAL A 104 11.99 -4.84 -0.80
C VAL A 104 12.45 -5.55 -2.06
N GLU A 105 13.76 -5.66 -2.24
CA GLU A 105 14.32 -6.62 -3.18
C GLU A 105 14.19 -8.00 -2.54
N CYS A 106 13.69 -9.00 -3.28
CA CYS A 106 13.62 -10.38 -2.79
C CYS A 106 15.04 -10.92 -2.62
N GLU A 107 15.65 -10.65 -1.48
CA GLU A 107 16.91 -11.26 -1.07
C GLU A 107 16.60 -12.49 -0.22
N THR A 108 16.79 -13.67 -0.83
CA THR A 108 16.93 -15.01 -0.25
C THR A 108 15.69 -15.93 -0.19
N ASN A 109 16.00 -17.23 -0.35
CA ASN A 109 15.13 -18.42 -0.27
C ASN A 109 14.42 -18.63 1.10
N GLY A 110 14.41 -17.63 1.99
CA GLY A 110 13.73 -17.66 3.28
C GLY A 110 12.51 -16.76 3.26
N GLY A 111 11.31 -17.34 3.29
CA GLY A 111 10.06 -16.58 3.22
C GLY A 111 9.94 -15.51 4.32
N PHE A 112 9.42 -14.35 3.93
CA PHE A 112 9.12 -13.24 4.84
C PHE A 112 7.81 -13.51 5.61
N LEU A 113 7.92 -13.60 6.94
CA LEU A 113 6.78 -13.79 7.85
C LEU A 113 6.51 -12.50 8.63
N SER A 114 5.58 -11.68 8.14
CA SER A 114 4.98 -10.59 8.92
C SER A 114 3.72 -11.09 9.63
N THR A 115 3.48 -10.58 10.83
CA THR A 115 2.30 -10.95 11.62
C THR A 115 1.58 -9.68 12.11
N PRO A 116 0.25 -9.71 12.25
CA PRO A 116 -0.67 -10.82 11.94
C PRO A 116 -0.82 -11.09 10.44
N THR A 117 -0.93 -12.37 10.06
CA THR A 117 -1.12 -12.83 8.67
C THR A 117 -2.56 -12.71 8.18
N ARG A 118 -3.50 -12.36 9.07
CA ARG A 118 -4.91 -12.15 8.76
C ARG A 118 -5.48 -11.02 9.61
N GLY A 119 -6.30 -10.19 9.00
CA GLY A 119 -7.01 -9.10 9.66
C GLY A 119 -8.44 -8.97 9.15
N SER A 120 -9.34 -8.46 9.99
CA SER A 120 -10.74 -8.24 9.60
C SER A 120 -10.85 -7.08 8.61
N LEU A 121 -11.60 -7.29 7.52
CA LEU A 121 -11.91 -6.31 6.48
C LEU A 121 -12.69 -5.09 7.00
N TYR A 122 -13.29 -5.17 8.18
CA TYR A 122 -14.17 -4.14 8.72
C TYR A 122 -13.47 -3.12 9.65
N GLY A 123 -12.17 -3.28 9.88
CA GLY A 123 -11.39 -2.38 10.75
C GLY A 123 -11.81 -2.44 12.23
N GLY A 124 -10.97 -1.89 13.11
CA GLY A 124 -11.38 -1.57 14.49
C GLY A 124 -10.81 -2.40 15.65
N TYR A 125 -9.62 -3.02 15.53
CA TYR A 125 -8.94 -3.55 16.72
C TYR A 125 -7.62 -2.83 16.99
N GLU A 126 -7.63 -1.98 18.02
CA GLU A 126 -6.43 -1.58 18.74
C GLU A 126 -6.04 -2.76 19.65
N LEU A 127 -5.02 -3.54 19.25
CA LEU A 127 -4.41 -4.53 20.14
C LEU A 127 -3.38 -3.82 21.01
N ARG A 128 -3.82 -3.30 22.16
CA ARG A 128 -2.91 -2.94 23.25
C ARG A 128 -2.49 -4.20 24.00
N LEU A 129 -1.19 -4.46 24.04
CA LEU A 129 -0.61 -5.40 24.98
C LEU A 129 0.26 -4.60 25.94
N HIS A 130 -0.04 -4.76 27.24
CA HIS A 130 0.69 -4.17 28.37
C HIS A 130 2.15 -4.62 28.40
#